data_AF-A0A7C9EB08-F1
#
_entry.id   AF-A0A7C9EB08-F1
#
_cell.length_a   1.000
_cell.length_b   1.000
_cell.length_c   1.000
_cell.angle_alpha   90.00
_cell.angle_beta   90.00
_cell.angle_gamma   90.00
#
_symmetry.space_group_name_H-M   'P 1'
#
loop_
_entity.id
_entity.type
_entity.pdbx_description
1 polymer ?
#
loop_
_entity_poly.entity_id
_entity_poly.type
_entity_poly.pdbx_seq_one_letter_code
_entity_poly.pdbx_strand_id
1 'polypeptide(L)'
;RILETSRRRRVFVKLTTQEYRWLAVEMVRFCSSKGEPLWVRTFKGANRCLLLQLRQNARGRFIVFSLLGNFGRSRTIIFPEGVKAEGWFALTKLLKESLIGGKGEAYH
;
A
#
# COMPACT_ATOMS: atom_id res chain seq x y z
N ARG A 1 10.83 -0.07 -0.69
CA ARG A 1 10.52 -0.14 0.77
C ARG A 1 9.40 0.85 1.04
N ILE A 2 8.43 0.55 1.91
CA ILE A 2 7.37 1.52 2.29
C ILE A 2 7.59 1.91 3.75
N LEU A 3 7.60 3.22 4.01
CA LEU A 3 7.80 3.83 5.32
C LEU A 3 6.57 4.64 5.69
N GLU A 4 5.91 4.28 6.79
CA GLU A 4 4.97 5.17 7.47
C GLU A 4 5.72 5.91 8.58
N THR A 5 5.57 7.24 8.63
CA THR A 5 6.08 8.09 9.72
C THR A 5 4.91 8.88 10.30
N SER A 6 4.29 8.35 11.36
CA SER A 6 3.39 9.12 12.23
C SER A 6 4.05 9.35 13.58
N ARG A 7 3.63 10.42 14.30
CA ARG A 7 4.34 11.17 15.38
C ARG A 7 5.23 10.42 16.41
N ARG A 8 5.22 9.08 16.51
CA ARG A 8 6.18 8.26 17.31
C ARG A 8 6.41 6.83 16.76
N ARG A 9 5.96 6.48 15.55
CA ARG A 9 6.04 5.10 15.02
C ARG A 9 6.57 5.11 13.59
N ARG A 10 7.68 4.40 13.37
CA ARG A 10 8.19 4.06 12.04
C ARG A 10 7.83 2.62 11.74
N VAL A 11 6.95 2.41 10.76
CA VAL A 11 6.63 1.04 10.29
C VAL A 11 7.35 0.82 8.98
N PHE A 12 8.26 -0.14 8.99
CA PHE A 12 8.96 -0.60 7.79
C PHE A 12 8.33 -1.89 7.30
N VAL A 13 7.99 -1.93 6.02
CA VAL A 13 7.58 -3.17 5.36
C VAL A 13 8.49 -3.44 4.17
N LYS A 14 9.11 -4.62 4.17
CA LYS A 14 9.79 -5.20 3.01
C LYS A 14 8.79 -6.05 2.26
N LEU A 15 8.52 -5.69 1.01
CA LEU A 15 7.69 -6.44 0.07
C LEU A 15 8.59 -7.17 -0.93
N THR A 16 8.15 -8.34 -1.40
CA THR A 16 8.75 -8.97 -2.58
C THR A 16 8.37 -8.18 -3.84
N THR A 17 9.04 -8.45 -4.97
CA THR A 17 8.70 -7.83 -6.25
C THR A 17 7.25 -8.07 -6.65
N GLN A 18 6.74 -9.29 -6.42
CA GLN A 18 5.35 -9.65 -6.76
C GLN A 18 4.34 -8.91 -5.87
N GLU A 19 4.60 -8.83 -4.57
CA GLU A 19 3.76 -8.11 -3.61
C GLU A 19 3.75 -6.61 -3.86
N TYR A 20 4.91 -6.04 -4.20
CA TYR A 20 5.03 -4.63 -4.57
C TYR A 20 4.26 -4.34 -5.85
N ARG A 21 4.40 -5.19 -6.87
CA ARG A 21 3.65 -5.08 -8.12
C ARG A 21 2.15 -5.18 -7.90
N TRP A 22 1.71 -6.12 -7.06
CA TRP A 22 0.30 -6.25 -6.70
C TRP A 22 -0.23 -4.97 -6.05
N LEU A 23 0.48 -4.44 -5.04
CA LEU A 23 0.07 -3.20 -4.37
C LEU A 23 -0.03 -2.02 -5.35
N ALA A 24 0.96 -1.87 -6.23
CA ALA A 24 0.97 -0.81 -7.24
C ALA A 24 -0.22 -0.92 -8.20
N VAL A 25 -0.52 -2.12 -8.70
CA VAL A 25 -1.67 -2.37 -9.60
C VAL A 25 -2.99 -2.06 -8.88
N GLU A 26 -3.16 -2.49 -7.64
CA GLU A 26 -4.39 -2.23 -6.90
C GLU A 26 -4.56 -0.75 -6.54
N MET A 27 -3.49 -0.02 -6.26
CA MET A 27 -3.54 1.43 -6.06
C MET A 27 -3.91 2.19 -7.34
N VAL A 28 -3.41 1.77 -8.51
CA VAL A 28 -3.83 2.32 -9.80
C VAL A 28 -5.31 2.05 -10.05
N ARG A 29 -5.76 0.81 -9.85
CA ARG A 29 -7.18 0.44 -10.00
C ARG A 29 -8.07 1.25 -9.07
N PHE A 30 -7.64 1.42 -7.82
CA PHE A 30 -8.37 2.21 -6.83
C PHE A 30 -8.52 3.67 -7.27
N CYS A 31 -7.43 4.31 -7.70
CA CYS A 31 -7.45 5.70 -8.17
C CYS A 31 -8.28 5.90 -9.46
N SER A 32 -8.40 4.85 -10.28
CA SER A 32 -9.25 4.85 -11.47
C SER A 32 -10.70 4.44 -11.20
N SER A 33 -11.00 3.94 -9.99
CA SER A 33 -12.36 3.56 -9.62
C SER A 33 -13.19 4.82 -9.38
N LYS A 34 -14.38 4.90 -9.99
CA LYS A 34 -15.27 6.07 -9.89
C LYS A 34 -16.00 6.15 -8.54
N GLY A 35 -15.29 5.90 -7.43
CA GLY A 35 -15.84 6.03 -6.07
C GLY A 35 -16.54 4.79 -5.54
N GLU A 36 -16.00 3.59 -5.77
CA GLU A 36 -16.54 2.38 -5.14
C GLU A 36 -16.48 2.50 -3.60
N PRO A 37 -17.62 2.41 -2.89
CA PRO A 37 -17.69 2.70 -1.45
C PRO A 37 -17.03 1.64 -0.56
N LEU A 38 -16.68 0.47 -1.12
CA LEU A 38 -16.07 -0.64 -0.40
C LEU A 38 -14.93 -1.25 -1.22
N TRP A 39 -13.73 -0.67 -1.10
CA TRP A 39 -12.55 -1.24 -1.72
C TRP A 39 -11.84 -2.20 -0.77
N VAL A 40 -11.94 -3.51 -1.03
CA VAL A 40 -11.20 -4.55 -0.31
C VAL A 40 -10.50 -5.44 -1.32
N ARG A 41 -9.18 -5.61 -1.17
CA ARG A 41 -8.36 -6.48 -2.02
C ARG A 41 -7.42 -7.31 -1.16
N THR A 42 -7.27 -8.57 -1.53
CA THR A 42 -6.37 -9.50 -0.86
C THR A 42 -5.38 -10.07 -1.86
N PHE A 43 -4.19 -10.42 -1.36
CA PHE A 43 -3.20 -11.19 -2.11
C PHE A 43 -2.60 -12.24 -1.20
N LYS A 44 -2.67 -13.50 -1.61
CA LYS A 44 -2.06 -14.61 -0.90
C LYS A 44 -0.67 -14.86 -1.48
N GLY A 45 0.36 -14.43 -0.75
CA GLY A 45 1.74 -14.79 -1.04
C GLY A 45 2.09 -16.16 -0.45
N ALA A 46 3.36 -16.56 -0.59
CA ALA A 46 3.84 -17.86 -0.12
C ALA A 46 3.68 -18.04 1.41
N ASN A 47 4.12 -17.05 2.19
CA ASN A 47 4.20 -17.14 3.66
C ASN A 47 3.36 -16.07 4.37
N ARG A 48 2.61 -15.25 3.64
CA ARG A 48 1.78 -14.17 4.19
C ARG A 48 0.69 -13.73 3.24
N CYS A 49 -0.35 -13.13 3.78
CA CYS A 49 -1.40 -12.48 3.03
C CYS A 49 -1.26 -10.96 3.13
N LEU A 50 -1.51 -10.27 2.02
CA LEU A 50 -1.69 -8.83 1.99
C LEU A 50 -3.17 -8.51 1.97
N LEU A 51 -3.54 -7.43 2.65
CA LEU A 51 -4.89 -6.89 2.68
C LEU A 51 -4.84 -5.38 2.46
N LEU A 52 -5.59 -4.89 1.48
CA LEU A 52 -5.74 -3.48 1.16
C LEU A 52 -7.21 -3.10 1.32
N GLN A 53 -7.52 -2.11 2.16
CA GLN A 53 -8.89 -1.74 2.49
C GLN A 53 -9.10 -0.24 2.54
N LEU A 54 -10.11 0.29 1.87
CA LEU A 54 -10.62 1.63 2.11
C LEU A 54 -11.40 1.65 3.44
N ARG A 55 -11.09 2.62 4.29
CA ARG A 55 -11.77 2.87 5.57
C ARG A 55 -12.07 4.37 5.69
N GLN A 56 -13.04 4.70 6.53
CA GLN A 56 -13.41 6.07 6.85
C GLN A 56 -13.72 6.19 8.34
N ASN A 57 -13.35 7.31 8.93
CA ASN A 57 -13.79 7.71 10.27
C ASN A 57 -14.06 9.22 10.28
N ALA A 58 -14.33 9.79 11.46
CA ALA A 58 -14.60 11.23 11.63
C ALA A 58 -13.46 12.16 11.16
N ARG A 59 -12.24 11.64 10.94
CA ARG A 59 -11.08 12.39 10.46
C ARG A 59 -10.87 12.29 8.94
N GLY A 60 -11.73 11.57 8.23
CA GLY A 60 -11.66 11.37 6.78
C GLY A 60 -11.40 9.93 6.36
N ARG A 61 -11.10 9.75 5.07
CA ARG A 61 -10.85 8.43 4.48
C ARG A 61 -9.35 8.11 4.46
N PHE A 62 -9.07 6.82 4.54
CA PHE A 62 -7.71 6.29 4.50
C PHE A 62 -7.72 4.85 4.00
N ILE A 63 -6.62 4.45 3.38
CA ILE A 63 -6.39 3.06 3.00
C ILE A 63 -5.57 2.39 4.09
N VAL A 64 -6.00 1.22 4.52
CA VAL A 64 -5.27 0.33 5.43
C VAL A 64 -4.61 -0.75 4.60
N PHE A 65 -3.29 -0.85 4.68
CA PHE A 65 -2.49 -1.90 4.08
C PHE A 65 -1.89 -2.80 5.15
N SER A 66 -2.31 -4.06 5.21
CA SER A 66 -1.90 -5.01 6.24
C SER A 66 -1.19 -6.22 5.66
N LEU A 67 -0.16 -6.67 6.36
CA LEU A 67 0.56 -7.92 6.13
C LEU A 67 0.19 -8.88 7.25
N LEU A 68 -0.41 -10.01 6.88
CA LEU A 68 -0.95 -11.02 7.79
C LEU A 68 -0.17 -12.33 7.65
N GLY A 69 0.12 -13.02 8.74
CA GLY A 69 0.69 -14.37 8.71
C GLY A 69 2.23 -14.44 8.73
N ASN A 70 2.94 -13.33 8.88
CA ASN A 70 4.41 -13.34 8.98
C ASN A 70 4.87 -13.86 10.36
N PHE A 71 4.85 -15.17 10.56
CA PHE A 71 5.18 -15.87 11.81
C PHE A 71 4.37 -15.33 13.01
N GLY A 72 3.05 -15.20 12.84
CA GLY A 72 2.14 -14.67 13.86
C GLY A 72 2.20 -13.15 14.04
N ARG A 73 3.07 -12.42 13.33
CA ARG A 73 3.13 -10.95 13.38
C ARG A 73 2.34 -10.33 12.24
N SER A 74 1.51 -9.35 12.56
CA SER A 74 0.89 -8.46 11.58
C SER A 74 1.59 -7.10 11.57
N ARG A 75 1.68 -6.50 10.38
CA ARG A 75 2.13 -5.11 10.21
C ARG A 75 1.10 -4.37 9.39
N THR A 76 0.80 -3.14 9.78
CA THR A 76 -0.16 -2.29 9.09
C THR A 76 0.49 -0.96 8.78
N ILE A 77 0.22 -0.47 7.57
CA ILE A 77 0.52 0.88 7.11
C ILE A 77 -0.80 1.58 6.77
N ILE A 78 -0.93 2.85 7.14
CA ILE A 78 -2.06 3.71 6.82
C ILE A 78 -1.67 4.73 5.75
N PHE A 79 -2.42 4.77 4.66
CA PHE A 79 -2.30 5.78 3.61
C PHE A 79 -3.48 6.76 3.71
N PRO A 80 -3.28 7.95 4.29
CA PRO A 80 -4.34 8.95 4.36
C PRO A 80 -4.71 9.45 2.96
N GLU A 81 -5.97 9.81 2.76
CA GLU A 81 -6.44 10.43 1.51
C GLU A 81 -5.64 11.67 1.13
N GLY A 82 -5.31 12.50 2.11
CA GLY A 82 -4.80 13.85 1.86
C GLY A 82 -5.89 14.78 1.35
N VAL A 83 -5.52 16.02 0.99
CA VAL A 83 -6.46 16.99 0.43
C VAL A 83 -6.87 16.51 -0.97
N LYS A 84 -8.17 16.35 -1.23
CA LYS A 84 -8.71 15.94 -2.54
C LYS A 84 -8.03 14.68 -3.14
N ALA A 85 -7.73 13.69 -2.30
CA ALA A 85 -7.07 12.43 -2.68
C ALA A 85 -5.59 12.53 -3.14
N GLU A 86 -4.94 13.70 -2.99
CA GLU A 86 -3.53 13.89 -3.39
C GLU A 86 -2.55 12.90 -2.71
N GLY A 87 -2.84 12.46 -1.48
CA GLY A 87 -2.02 11.47 -0.79
C GLY A 87 -2.00 10.12 -1.51
N TRP A 88 -3.15 9.69 -2.02
CA TRP A 88 -3.28 8.45 -2.78
C TRP A 88 -2.67 8.57 -4.18
N PHE A 89 -2.82 9.71 -4.86
CA PHE A 89 -2.21 9.94 -6.17
C PHE A 89 -0.68 9.99 -6.10
N ALA A 90 -0.12 10.71 -5.11
CA ALA A 90 1.32 10.76 -4.88
C ALA A 90 1.90 9.37 -4.59
N LEU A 91 1.25 8.60 -3.70
CA LEU A 91 1.65 7.22 -3.42
C LEU A 91 1.63 6.35 -4.68
N THR A 92 0.55 6.44 -5.46
CA THR A 92 0.39 5.65 -6.70
C THR A 92 1.47 5.99 -7.73
N LYS A 93 1.82 7.27 -7.86
CA LYS A 93 2.92 7.73 -8.72
C LYS A 93 4.25 7.12 -8.29
N LEU A 94 4.60 7.18 -7.01
CA LEU A 94 5.84 6.59 -6.47
C LEU A 94 5.90 5.07 -6.70
N LEU A 95 4.78 4.38 -6.51
CA LEU A 95 4.68 2.93 -6.75
C LEU A 95 4.93 2.59 -8.24
N LYS A 96 4.39 3.40 -9.16
CA LYS A 96 4.61 3.22 -10.60
C LYS A 96 6.06 3.48 -10.99
N GLU A 97 6.65 4.57 -10.52
CA GLU A 97 8.03 4.94 -10.82
C GLU A 97 9.02 3.87 -10.35
N SER A 98 8.82 3.32 -9.16
CA SER A 98 9.67 2.23 -8.65
C SER A 98 9.53 0.92 -9.44
N LEU A 99 8.38 0.67 -10.09
CA LEU A 99 8.21 -0.50 -10.98
C LEU A 99 8.93 -0.32 -12.32
N ILE A 100 8.93 0.91 -12.85
CA ILE A 100 9.56 1.24 -14.14
C ILE A 100 11.09 1.37 -13.96
N GLY A 101 11.53 2.00 -12.87
CA GLY A 101 12.94 2.17 -12.50
C GLY A 101 13.63 0.89 -11.99
N GLY A 102 12.88 -0.20 -11.76
CA GLY A 102 13.38 -1.50 -11.30
C GLY A 102 14.28 -2.26 -12.30
N LYS A 103 14.75 -1.61 -13.36
CA LYS A 103 15.82 -2.06 -14.27
C LYS A 103 17.22 -1.52 -13.89
N GLY A 104 17.43 -1.04 -12.66
CA GLY A 104 18.65 -0.29 -12.34
C GLY A 104 19.32 -0.51 -10.97
N GLU A 105 18.87 -1.42 -10.10
CA GLU A 105 19.62 -1.71 -8.88
C GLU A 105 19.69 -3.23 -8.62
N ALA A 106 20.50 -3.90 -9.44
CA ALA A 106 21.22 -5.08 -9.01
C ALA A 106 22.34 -4.61 -8.07
N TYR A 107 22.19 -4.86 -6.78
CA TYR A 107 23.33 -4.78 -5.87
C TYR A 107 24.16 -6.04 -6.10
N HIS A 108 25.33 -5.86 -6.73
CA HIS A 108 26.50 -6.72 -6.56
C HIS A 108 26.95 -6.72 -5.11
#